data_AF-A0AAQ0RTJ4-F1
#
_entry.id   AF-A0AAQ0RTJ4-F1
#
_cell.length_a   1.000
_cell.length_b   1.000
_cell.length_c   1.000
_cell.angle_alpha   90.00
_cell.angle_beta   90.00
_cell.angle_gamma   90.00
#
_symmetry.space_group_name_H-M   'P 1'
#
loop_
_entity.id
_entity.type
_entity.pdbx_description
1 polymer ?
#
loop_
_entity_poly.entity_id
_entity_poly.type
_entity_poly.pdbx_seq_one_letter_code
_entity_poly.pdbx_strand_id
1 'polypeptide(L)'
;MKWDNQLINHLQWSNAIINREGKEIVAQEIAAMAKEGDVIGAGSGSTVYLTLFALAERIRKESLHIEVIPASAEISMSCIQLGIPQTTLWNKRPDWAFDGADEVDPERSLIKGRGGAMFKEKLLIKSSGKSFIIIDDTKLVDHLGSRFPIPVEVFPSALTFVESEMRRLGASEITLRLAGGKDGPVLTENGNFILDTRFSYIDPSLEENLKAITGVIESGLFIGYDVEIVVAK
;
A
#
# COMPACT_ATOMS: atom_id res chain seq x y z
N MET A 1 25.17 -23.09 -9.44
CA MET A 1 25.98 -22.16 -8.62
C MET A 1 25.01 -21.47 -7.66
N LYS A 2 25.17 -21.64 -6.34
CA LYS A 2 24.34 -20.92 -5.35
C LYS A 2 25.03 -19.59 -5.06
N TRP A 3 24.32 -18.48 -5.20
CA TRP A 3 24.80 -17.16 -4.83
C TRP A 3 24.78 -17.04 -3.30
N ASP A 4 25.80 -16.42 -2.71
CA ASP A 4 25.78 -16.08 -1.29
C ASP A 4 24.92 -14.83 -1.09
N ASN A 5 23.71 -15.00 -0.56
CA ASN A 5 22.67 -13.97 -0.49
C ASN A 5 22.83 -13.02 0.72
N GLN A 6 24.06 -12.62 1.05
CA GLN A 6 24.32 -11.76 2.22
C GLN A 6 23.53 -10.44 2.17
N LEU A 7 23.41 -9.82 0.99
CA LEU A 7 22.66 -8.57 0.82
C LEU A 7 21.20 -8.72 1.23
N ILE A 8 20.54 -9.80 0.83
CA ILE A 8 19.12 -10.04 1.16
C ILE A 8 18.95 -10.41 2.63
N ASN A 9 19.85 -11.24 3.17
CA ASN A 9 19.76 -11.70 4.56
C ASN A 9 19.89 -10.56 5.58
N HIS A 10 20.62 -9.49 5.23
CA HIS A 10 20.85 -8.33 6.08
C HIS A 10 19.99 -7.10 5.73
N LEU A 11 18.99 -7.26 4.85
CA LEU A 11 18.03 -6.19 4.59
C LEU A 11 17.33 -5.77 5.88
N GLN A 12 17.28 -4.46 6.10
CA GLN A 12 16.54 -3.85 7.20
C GLN A 12 15.54 -2.87 6.63
N TRP A 13 14.41 -2.75 7.32
CA TRP A 13 13.44 -1.70 7.04
C TRP A 13 14.12 -0.33 7.14
N SER A 14 13.94 0.49 6.12
CA SER A 14 14.75 1.70 5.88
C SER A 14 14.53 2.83 6.88
N ASN A 15 13.39 2.87 7.55
CA ASN A 15 12.96 3.98 8.40
C ASN A 15 12.61 3.52 9.83
N ALA A 16 12.51 4.44 10.79
CA ALA A 16 11.97 4.09 12.10
C ALA A 16 10.49 3.64 11.98
N ILE A 17 10.14 2.50 12.59
CA ILE A 17 8.74 2.04 12.66
C ILE A 17 8.06 2.73 13.84
N ILE A 18 7.23 3.73 13.53
CA ILE A 18 6.39 4.42 14.52
C ILE A 18 5.27 3.49 14.98
N ASN A 19 4.97 3.52 16.29
CA ASN A 19 3.96 2.69 16.95
C ASN A 19 4.13 1.18 16.67
N ARG A 20 5.35 0.69 16.87
CA ARG A 20 5.73 -0.69 16.55
C ARG A 20 4.89 -1.72 17.29
N GLU A 21 4.66 -1.52 18.59
CA GLU A 21 3.91 -2.46 19.43
C GLU A 21 2.47 -2.65 18.91
N GLY A 22 1.73 -1.56 18.66
CA GLY A 22 0.40 -1.64 18.09
C GLY A 22 0.38 -2.33 16.72
N LYS A 23 1.38 -2.04 15.86
CA LYS A 23 1.51 -2.69 14.56
C LYS A 23 1.82 -4.19 14.66
N GLU A 24 2.59 -4.61 15.66
CA GLU A 24 2.90 -6.02 15.90
C GLU A 24 1.65 -6.80 16.37
N ILE A 25 0.75 -6.16 17.13
CA ILE A 25 -0.54 -6.77 17.54
C ILE A 25 -1.41 -7.09 16.32
N VAL A 26 -1.69 -6.10 15.46
CA VAL A 26 -2.51 -6.34 14.25
C VAL A 26 -1.81 -7.26 13.25
N ALA A 27 -0.47 -7.23 13.20
CA ALA A 27 0.32 -8.14 12.39
C ALA A 27 0.12 -9.61 12.84
N GLN A 28 0.10 -9.89 14.14
CA GLN A 28 -0.17 -11.23 14.65
C GLN A 28 -1.62 -11.66 14.38
N GLU A 29 -2.59 -10.75 14.55
CA GLU A 29 -4.00 -11.03 14.29
C GLU A 29 -4.25 -11.41 12.82
N ILE A 30 -3.73 -10.61 11.88
CA ILE A 30 -3.82 -10.95 10.45
C ILE A 30 -3.06 -12.22 10.13
N ALA A 31 -1.84 -12.36 10.64
CA ALA A 31 -1.06 -13.56 10.37
C ALA A 31 -1.79 -14.81 10.84
N ALA A 32 -2.53 -14.78 11.96
CA ALA A 32 -3.30 -15.90 12.49
C ALA A 32 -4.45 -16.37 11.59
N MET A 33 -4.93 -15.54 10.65
CA MET A 33 -5.99 -15.93 9.73
C MET A 33 -5.51 -16.83 8.58
N ALA A 34 -4.20 -16.83 8.31
CA ALA A 34 -3.62 -17.59 7.21
C ALA A 34 -3.85 -19.09 7.38
N LYS A 35 -4.21 -19.75 6.27
CA LYS A 35 -4.50 -21.19 6.21
C LYS A 35 -3.59 -21.87 5.20
N GLU A 36 -3.58 -23.20 5.29
CA GLU A 36 -2.91 -24.06 4.33
C GLU A 36 -3.44 -23.81 2.91
N GLY A 37 -2.53 -23.56 1.97
CA GLY A 37 -2.84 -23.34 0.57
C GLY A 37 -3.20 -21.91 0.19
N ASP A 38 -3.26 -20.97 1.14
CA ASP A 38 -3.63 -19.57 0.85
C ASP A 38 -2.65 -18.90 -0.11
N VAL A 39 -3.21 -18.14 -1.05
CA VAL A 39 -2.50 -17.11 -1.82
C VAL A 39 -2.86 -15.75 -1.24
N ILE A 40 -1.87 -15.05 -0.70
CA ILE A 40 -2.10 -13.81 0.07
C ILE A 40 -1.55 -12.60 -0.68
N GLY A 41 -2.38 -11.60 -0.91
CA GLY A 41 -1.94 -10.29 -1.38
C GLY A 41 -1.33 -9.50 -0.21
N ALA A 42 -0.05 -9.17 -0.28
CA ALA A 42 0.60 -8.32 0.71
C ALA A 42 0.76 -6.91 0.13
N GLY A 43 0.18 -5.92 0.81
CA GLY A 43 0.27 -4.51 0.48
C GLY A 43 1.68 -3.93 0.61
N SER A 44 1.81 -2.70 1.11
CA SER A 44 3.13 -2.09 1.39
C SER A 44 3.19 -1.38 2.73
N GLY A 45 4.41 -1.06 3.18
CA GLY A 45 4.63 -0.27 4.39
C GLY A 45 4.99 -1.07 5.62
N SER A 46 5.29 -0.36 6.71
CA SER A 46 5.88 -0.94 7.92
C SER A 46 5.00 -1.98 8.62
N THR A 47 3.67 -1.79 8.59
CA THR A 47 2.74 -2.73 9.25
C THR A 47 2.66 -4.03 8.44
N VAL A 48 2.66 -3.93 7.11
CA VAL A 48 2.73 -5.09 6.21
C VAL A 48 4.04 -5.84 6.41
N TYR A 49 5.16 -5.11 6.47
CA TYR A 49 6.48 -5.68 6.76
C TYR A 49 6.48 -6.51 8.06
N LEU A 50 5.94 -5.97 9.16
CA LEU A 50 5.83 -6.69 10.43
C LEU A 50 4.93 -7.93 10.35
N THR A 51 3.84 -7.85 9.57
CA THR A 51 2.93 -8.99 9.32
C THR A 51 3.65 -10.13 8.60
N LEU A 52 4.57 -9.83 7.68
CA LEU A 52 5.39 -10.86 7.03
C LEU A 52 6.26 -11.63 8.02
N PHE A 53 6.81 -11.00 9.08
CA PHE A 53 7.55 -11.75 10.11
C PHE A 53 6.66 -12.74 10.84
N ALA A 54 5.46 -12.31 11.25
CA ALA A 54 4.49 -13.17 11.92
C ALA A 54 4.04 -14.32 10.99
N LEU A 55 3.81 -14.06 9.71
CA LEU A 55 3.49 -15.08 8.71
C LEU A 55 4.64 -16.08 8.53
N ALA A 56 5.89 -15.60 8.38
CA ALA A 56 7.06 -16.46 8.23
C ALA A 56 7.25 -17.38 9.45
N GLU A 57 7.01 -16.86 10.65
CA GLU A 57 7.07 -17.65 11.87
C GLU A 57 6.03 -18.78 11.87
N ARG A 58 4.78 -18.48 11.48
CA ARG A 58 3.70 -19.48 11.35
C ARG A 58 4.03 -20.52 10.29
N ILE A 59 4.41 -20.09 9.08
CA ILE A 59 4.82 -20.97 7.97
C ILE A 59 5.84 -22.00 8.45
N ARG A 60 6.87 -21.56 9.17
CA ARG A 60 7.90 -22.45 9.71
C ARG A 60 7.40 -23.36 10.83
N LYS A 61 6.63 -22.84 11.79
CA LYS A 61 6.17 -23.61 12.97
C LYS A 61 5.11 -24.64 12.62
N GLU A 62 4.20 -24.27 11.72
CA GLU A 62 3.01 -25.06 11.35
C GLU A 62 3.21 -25.81 10.03
N SER A 63 4.33 -25.60 9.33
CA SER A 63 4.61 -26.16 8.00
C SER A 63 3.55 -25.80 6.95
N LEU A 64 3.05 -24.55 7.00
CA LEU A 64 2.03 -24.07 6.07
C LEU A 64 2.61 -23.82 4.68
N HIS A 65 1.88 -24.24 3.64
CA HIS A 65 2.18 -23.88 2.26
C HIS A 65 1.35 -22.66 1.85
N ILE A 66 2.00 -21.52 1.81
CA ILE A 66 1.41 -20.22 1.45
C ILE A 66 2.26 -19.56 0.37
N GLU A 67 1.62 -18.86 -0.56
CA GLU A 67 2.29 -17.97 -1.52
C GLU A 67 1.85 -16.53 -1.34
N VAL A 68 2.77 -15.58 -1.44
CA VAL A 68 2.50 -14.14 -1.33
C VAL A 68 2.61 -13.44 -2.69
N ILE A 69 1.69 -12.52 -2.97
CA ILE A 69 1.76 -11.58 -4.07
C ILE A 69 2.06 -10.19 -3.49
N PRO A 70 3.30 -9.68 -3.59
CA PRO A 70 3.69 -8.40 -2.98
C PRO A 70 3.29 -7.19 -3.84
N ALA A 71 2.86 -6.09 -3.20
CA ALA A 71 2.53 -4.84 -3.87
C ALA A 71 3.73 -3.94 -4.17
N SER A 72 4.92 -4.25 -3.64
CA SER A 72 6.15 -3.48 -3.87
C SER A 72 7.40 -4.37 -3.84
N ALA A 73 8.49 -3.85 -4.40
CA ALA A 73 9.82 -4.45 -4.36
C ALA A 73 10.31 -4.61 -2.92
N GLU A 74 10.04 -3.65 -2.04
CA GLU A 74 10.42 -3.72 -0.61
C GLU A 74 9.76 -4.93 0.08
N ILE A 75 8.47 -5.15 -0.17
CA ILE A 75 7.74 -6.32 0.35
C ILE A 75 8.19 -7.61 -0.34
N SER A 76 8.44 -7.59 -1.65
CA SER A 76 9.00 -8.75 -2.37
C SER A 76 10.34 -9.18 -1.79
N MET A 77 11.25 -8.23 -1.57
CA MET A 77 12.57 -8.50 -0.97
C MET A 77 12.44 -9.02 0.46
N SER A 78 11.49 -8.49 1.23
CA SER A 78 11.19 -8.97 2.59
C SER A 78 10.69 -10.42 2.58
N CYS A 79 9.81 -10.79 1.63
CA CYS A 79 9.39 -12.18 1.45
C CYS A 79 10.58 -13.11 1.13
N ILE A 80 11.51 -12.68 0.24
CA ILE A 80 12.73 -13.47 -0.06
C ILE A 80 13.58 -13.67 1.20
N GLN A 81 13.82 -12.58 1.94
CA GLN A 81 14.60 -12.61 3.18
C GLN A 81 14.00 -13.57 4.22
N LEU A 82 12.68 -13.58 4.32
CA LEU A 82 11.94 -14.39 5.29
C LEU A 82 11.67 -15.82 4.80
N GLY A 83 12.07 -16.17 3.56
CA GLY A 83 11.82 -17.48 2.98
C GLY A 83 10.35 -17.76 2.65
N ILE A 84 9.54 -16.71 2.47
CA ILE A 84 8.12 -16.82 2.09
C ILE A 84 8.03 -17.01 0.57
N PRO A 85 7.42 -18.11 0.07
CA PRO A 85 7.20 -18.30 -1.36
C PRO A 85 6.38 -17.17 -1.97
N GLN A 86 6.74 -16.77 -3.20
CA GLN A 86 6.06 -15.70 -3.91
C GLN A 86 5.42 -16.19 -5.20
N THR A 87 4.32 -15.55 -5.57
CA THR A 87 3.65 -15.73 -6.86
C THR A 87 3.24 -14.39 -7.44
N THR A 88 2.49 -14.39 -8.53
CA THR A 88 2.12 -13.16 -9.24
C THR A 88 0.65 -13.21 -9.66
N LEU A 89 0.08 -12.04 -9.94
CA LEU A 89 -1.28 -11.93 -10.49
C LEU A 89 -1.43 -12.55 -11.89
N TRP A 90 -0.32 -12.82 -12.60
CA TRP A 90 -0.35 -13.60 -13.85
C TRP A 90 -0.67 -15.07 -13.60
N ASN A 91 -0.25 -15.60 -12.45
CA ASN A 91 -0.35 -17.02 -12.14
C ASN A 91 -1.55 -17.34 -11.25
N LYS A 92 -1.86 -16.48 -10.28
CA LYS A 92 -2.87 -16.76 -9.25
C LYS A 92 -3.62 -15.49 -8.84
N ARG A 93 -4.85 -15.69 -8.36
CA ARG A 93 -5.65 -14.68 -7.69
C ARG A 93 -5.44 -14.81 -6.17
N PRO A 94 -5.31 -13.71 -5.40
CA PRO A 94 -5.27 -13.80 -3.95
C PRO A 94 -6.62 -14.26 -3.38
N ASP A 95 -6.59 -15.19 -2.43
CA ASP A 95 -7.75 -15.55 -1.62
C ASP A 95 -8.16 -14.37 -0.73
N TRP A 96 -7.16 -13.72 -0.13
CA TRP A 96 -7.32 -12.49 0.61
C TRP A 96 -6.08 -11.61 0.52
N ALA A 97 -6.23 -10.32 0.82
CA ALA A 97 -5.14 -9.36 0.90
C ALA A 97 -5.16 -8.59 2.22
N PHE A 98 -4.00 -8.09 2.63
CA PHE A 98 -3.88 -7.16 3.74
C PHE A 98 -2.95 -6.01 3.38
N ASP A 99 -3.28 -4.81 3.85
CA ASP A 99 -2.50 -3.60 3.57
C ASP A 99 -2.65 -2.56 4.68
N GLY A 100 -1.77 -1.57 4.74
CA GLY A 100 -1.93 -0.41 5.61
C GLY A 100 -2.73 0.72 4.98
N ALA A 101 -3.03 1.75 5.76
CA ALA A 101 -3.55 3.02 5.27
C ALA A 101 -2.81 4.22 5.88
N ASP A 102 -2.86 5.35 5.19
CA ASP A 102 -2.35 6.64 5.68
C ASP A 102 -3.44 7.39 6.44
N GLU A 103 -4.69 7.29 5.99
CA GLU A 103 -5.91 7.73 6.71
C GLU A 103 -7.08 6.76 6.47
N VAL A 104 -7.96 6.65 7.45
CA VAL A 104 -9.23 5.92 7.38
C VAL A 104 -10.34 6.77 8.01
N ASP A 105 -11.42 7.00 7.28
CA ASP A 105 -12.58 7.77 7.75
C ASP A 105 -13.70 6.86 8.33
N PRO A 106 -14.77 7.44 8.92
CA PRO A 106 -15.88 6.65 9.48
C PRO A 106 -16.64 5.79 8.47
N GLU A 107 -16.62 6.16 7.18
CA GLU A 107 -17.23 5.41 6.08
C GLU A 107 -16.30 4.30 5.55
N ARG A 108 -15.14 4.09 6.20
CA ARG A 108 -14.08 3.15 5.81
C ARG A 108 -13.44 3.45 4.46
N SER A 109 -13.59 4.69 3.98
CA SER A 109 -12.81 5.17 2.85
C SER A 109 -11.38 5.44 3.31
N LEU A 110 -10.42 5.29 2.39
CA LEU A 110 -8.99 5.33 2.72
C LEU A 110 -8.26 6.38 1.90
N ILE A 111 -7.24 6.99 2.52
CA ILE A 111 -6.09 7.49 1.78
C ILE A 111 -4.91 6.54 1.97
N LYS A 112 -4.27 6.17 0.86
CA LYS A 112 -3.05 5.36 0.77
C LYS A 112 -2.05 6.01 -0.18
N GLY A 113 -0.86 5.44 -0.29
CA GLY A 113 0.13 5.85 -1.29
C GLY A 113 1.28 6.73 -0.76
N ARG A 114 1.43 6.89 0.56
CA ARG A 114 2.65 7.49 1.13
C ARG A 114 3.92 6.81 0.64
N GLY A 115 3.91 5.48 0.53
CA GLY A 115 5.03 4.69 -0.01
C GLY A 115 5.15 4.70 -1.54
N GLY A 116 4.19 5.27 -2.26
CA GLY A 116 4.19 5.32 -3.73
C GLY A 116 3.80 4.02 -4.44
N ALA A 117 3.20 3.06 -3.75
CA ALA A 117 2.78 1.76 -4.29
C ALA A 117 1.26 1.63 -4.54
N MET A 118 0.49 2.72 -4.42
CA MET A 118 -0.98 2.71 -4.42
C MET A 118 -1.62 2.02 -5.63
N PHE A 119 -1.02 2.08 -6.82
CA PHE A 119 -1.53 1.37 -7.99
C PHE A 119 -1.57 -0.15 -7.78
N LYS A 120 -0.47 -0.74 -7.34
CA LYS A 120 -0.39 -2.20 -7.09
C LYS A 120 -1.19 -2.60 -5.85
N GLU A 121 -1.17 -1.78 -4.81
CA GLU A 121 -2.02 -1.95 -3.62
C GLU A 121 -3.51 -2.05 -3.99
N LYS A 122 -4.00 -1.11 -4.80
CA LYS A 122 -5.39 -1.10 -5.29
C LYS A 122 -5.69 -2.30 -6.17
N LEU A 123 -4.76 -2.71 -7.01
CA LEU A 123 -4.90 -3.91 -7.82
C LEU A 123 -5.06 -5.17 -6.96
N LEU A 124 -4.28 -5.31 -5.88
CA LEU A 124 -4.44 -6.44 -4.95
C LEU A 124 -5.80 -6.42 -4.25
N ILE A 125 -6.24 -5.27 -3.73
CA ILE A 125 -7.56 -5.16 -3.09
C ILE A 125 -8.68 -5.54 -4.06
N LYS A 126 -8.66 -5.01 -5.29
CA LYS A 126 -9.68 -5.32 -6.32
C LYS A 126 -9.64 -6.78 -6.80
N SER A 127 -8.47 -7.41 -6.76
CA SER A 127 -8.30 -8.79 -7.23
C SER A 127 -8.44 -9.84 -6.14
N SER A 128 -8.58 -9.47 -4.87
CA SER A 128 -8.70 -10.42 -3.76
C SER A 128 -10.15 -10.87 -3.52
N GLY A 129 -10.34 -12.00 -2.84
CA GLY A 129 -11.66 -12.44 -2.35
C GLY A 129 -12.11 -11.69 -1.11
N LYS A 130 -11.17 -11.29 -0.25
CA LYS A 130 -11.37 -10.48 0.95
C LYS A 130 -10.17 -9.55 1.17
N SER A 131 -10.39 -8.36 1.71
CA SER A 131 -9.30 -7.40 1.95
C SER A 131 -9.35 -6.83 3.36
N PHE A 132 -8.19 -6.76 4.02
CA PHE A 132 -8.03 -6.24 5.36
C PHE A 132 -7.14 -4.99 5.34
N ILE A 133 -7.54 -3.94 6.05
CA ILE A 133 -6.73 -2.75 6.26
C ILE A 133 -6.27 -2.74 7.70
N ILE A 134 -4.98 -2.94 7.91
CA ILE A 134 -4.34 -2.96 9.22
C ILE A 134 -3.74 -1.61 9.56
N ILE A 135 -4.24 -1.02 10.64
CA ILE A 135 -3.83 0.30 11.07
C ILE A 135 -3.61 0.37 12.58
N ASP A 136 -2.78 1.32 12.97
CA ASP A 136 -2.83 1.86 14.32
C ASP A 136 -3.88 2.98 14.43
N ASP A 137 -4.36 3.25 15.64
CA ASP A 137 -5.42 4.22 15.94
C ASP A 137 -5.13 5.63 15.40
N THR A 138 -3.86 6.02 15.25
CA THR A 138 -3.46 7.33 14.70
C THR A 138 -3.90 7.56 13.24
N LYS A 139 -4.29 6.50 12.53
CA LYS A 139 -4.78 6.56 11.14
C LYS A 139 -6.26 6.89 11.03
N LEU A 140 -7.00 6.83 12.13
CA LEU A 140 -8.41 7.22 12.14
C LEU A 140 -8.52 8.75 12.09
N VAL A 141 -9.37 9.24 11.18
CA VAL A 141 -9.65 10.66 10.97
C VAL A 141 -11.16 10.89 10.85
N ASP A 142 -11.61 12.11 11.14
CA ASP A 142 -13.03 12.46 11.00
C ASP A 142 -13.47 12.57 9.53
N HIS A 143 -12.54 12.98 8.66
CA HIS A 143 -12.69 13.04 7.21
C HIS A 143 -11.34 12.88 6.52
N LEU A 144 -11.35 12.30 5.33
CA LEU A 144 -10.16 12.14 4.50
C LEU A 144 -9.54 13.49 4.11
N GLY A 145 -8.23 13.52 3.93
CA GLY A 145 -7.45 14.67 3.52
C GLY A 145 -7.05 15.61 4.65
N SER A 146 -7.50 15.32 5.88
CA SER A 146 -7.34 16.22 7.04
C SER A 146 -5.90 16.30 7.56
N ARG A 147 -5.13 15.21 7.49
CA ARG A 147 -3.71 15.15 7.92
C ARG A 147 -2.80 14.85 6.74
N PHE A 148 -3.22 14.00 5.81
CA PHE A 148 -2.40 13.49 4.71
C PHE A 148 -2.99 13.90 3.34
N PRO A 149 -2.17 14.39 2.38
CA PRO A 149 -2.65 14.71 1.03
C PRO A 149 -2.99 13.42 0.26
N ILE A 150 -3.80 13.53 -0.79
CA ILE A 150 -4.05 12.44 -1.72
C ILE A 150 -2.85 12.31 -2.66
N PRO A 151 -2.13 11.18 -2.67
CA PRO A 151 -1.12 10.93 -3.68
C PRO A 151 -1.80 10.56 -5.01
N VAL A 152 -1.34 11.13 -6.12
CA VAL A 152 -1.83 10.83 -7.46
C VAL A 152 -0.65 10.45 -8.34
N GLU A 153 -0.65 9.21 -8.86
CA GLU A 153 0.39 8.69 -9.76
C GLU A 153 0.09 9.18 -11.16
N VAL A 154 1.05 9.88 -11.77
CA VAL A 154 0.87 10.55 -13.06
C VAL A 154 1.97 10.20 -14.04
N PHE A 155 1.57 9.97 -15.29
CA PHE A 155 2.52 9.76 -16.37
C PHE A 155 3.41 11.00 -16.53
N PRO A 156 4.76 10.87 -16.55
CA PRO A 156 5.67 12.01 -16.45
C PRO A 156 5.42 13.13 -17.46
N SER A 157 5.16 12.80 -18.72
CA SER A 157 4.93 13.80 -19.78
C SER A 157 3.56 14.48 -19.70
N ALA A 158 2.64 13.97 -18.88
CA ALA A 158 1.31 14.55 -18.66
C ALA A 158 1.25 15.50 -17.46
N LEU A 159 2.37 15.71 -16.74
CA LEU A 159 2.42 16.40 -15.45
C LEU A 159 1.66 17.74 -15.43
N THR A 160 1.96 18.64 -16.36
CA THR A 160 1.35 19.98 -16.41
C THR A 160 -0.12 19.96 -16.85
N PHE A 161 -0.50 19.00 -17.69
CA PHE A 161 -1.89 18.79 -18.08
C PHE A 161 -2.70 18.28 -16.89
N VAL A 162 -2.21 17.26 -16.19
CA VAL A 162 -2.87 16.70 -15.01
C VAL A 162 -2.98 17.75 -13.90
N GLU A 163 -1.95 18.56 -13.66
CA GLU A 163 -2.04 19.68 -12.72
C GLU A 163 -3.19 20.63 -13.08
N SER A 164 -3.30 21.05 -14.35
CA SER A 164 -4.38 21.92 -14.81
C SER A 164 -5.77 21.29 -14.60
N GLU A 165 -5.95 20.01 -14.92
CA GLU A 165 -7.23 19.33 -14.75
C GLU A 165 -7.61 19.16 -13.27
N MET A 166 -6.66 18.81 -12.40
CA MET A 166 -6.92 18.72 -10.97
C MET A 166 -7.28 20.07 -10.36
N ARG A 167 -6.67 21.18 -10.82
CA ARG A 167 -7.10 22.53 -10.41
C ARG A 167 -8.53 22.84 -10.84
N ARG A 168 -8.96 22.39 -12.02
CA ARG A 168 -10.36 22.53 -12.49
C ARG A 168 -11.33 21.69 -11.67
N LEU A 169 -10.90 20.53 -11.19
CA LEU A 169 -11.66 19.71 -10.22
C LEU A 169 -11.72 20.32 -8.81
N GLY A 170 -10.99 21.41 -8.55
CA GLY A 170 -11.02 22.11 -7.26
C GLY A 170 -9.89 21.75 -6.30
N ALA A 171 -8.78 21.18 -6.79
CA ALA A 171 -7.59 20.98 -5.96
C ALA A 171 -7.08 22.32 -5.40
N SER A 172 -6.96 22.40 -4.08
CA SER A 172 -6.48 23.59 -3.36
C SER A 172 -4.95 23.67 -3.36
N GLU A 173 -4.28 22.53 -3.29
CA GLU A 173 -2.82 22.42 -3.32
C GLU A 173 -2.40 21.22 -4.16
N ILE A 174 -1.34 21.38 -4.95
CA ILE A 174 -0.74 20.31 -5.75
C ILE A 174 0.78 20.46 -5.63
N THR A 175 1.47 19.41 -5.19
CA THR A 175 2.93 19.41 -5.05
C THR A 175 3.52 18.17 -5.71
N LEU A 176 4.55 18.34 -6.55
CA LEU A 176 5.33 17.23 -7.07
C LEU A 176 6.17 16.62 -5.95
N ARG A 177 6.00 15.33 -5.66
CA ARG A 177 6.73 14.64 -4.60
C ARG A 177 8.20 14.52 -4.96
N LEU A 178 9.07 15.18 -4.20
CA LEU A 178 10.53 15.09 -4.38
C LEU A 178 11.11 13.87 -3.66
N ALA A 179 12.14 13.27 -4.26
CA ALA A 179 12.83 12.14 -3.66
C ALA A 179 13.82 12.62 -2.58
N GLY A 180 13.95 11.85 -1.50
CA GLY A 180 14.96 12.11 -0.46
C GLY A 180 16.32 11.47 -0.75
N GLY A 181 16.35 10.34 -1.44
CA GLY A 181 17.58 9.54 -1.69
C GLY A 181 18.22 9.76 -3.07
N LYS A 182 17.71 10.68 -3.87
CA LYS A 182 18.23 11.06 -5.19
C LYS A 182 17.74 12.45 -5.59
N ASP A 183 18.38 13.07 -6.56
CA ASP A 183 17.92 14.34 -7.11
C ASP A 183 16.59 14.19 -7.89
N GLY A 184 15.75 15.23 -7.82
CA GLY A 184 14.49 15.32 -8.56
C GLY A 184 13.31 14.54 -7.97
N PRO A 185 12.22 14.32 -8.74
CA PRO A 185 10.97 13.76 -8.25
C PRO A 185 11.04 12.26 -7.93
N VAL A 186 10.22 11.78 -7.00
CA VAL A 186 10.01 10.34 -6.81
C VAL A 186 9.53 9.72 -8.12
N LEU A 187 10.07 8.54 -8.43
CA LEU A 187 9.54 7.65 -9.45
C LEU A 187 8.87 6.47 -8.75
N THR A 188 7.62 6.16 -9.11
CA THR A 188 6.99 4.91 -8.69
C THR A 188 7.70 3.72 -9.33
N GLU A 189 7.41 2.51 -8.86
CA GLU A 189 7.90 1.28 -9.50
C GLU A 189 7.40 1.09 -10.93
N ASN A 190 6.38 1.84 -11.34
CA ASN A 190 5.86 1.86 -12.71
C ASN A 190 6.51 2.97 -13.56
N GLY A 191 7.48 3.72 -13.01
CA GLY A 191 8.19 4.80 -13.70
C GLY A 191 7.44 6.12 -13.79
N ASN A 192 6.43 6.32 -12.94
CA ASN A 192 5.57 7.51 -12.96
C ASN A 192 5.93 8.51 -11.85
N PHE A 193 5.47 9.76 -11.98
CA PHE A 193 5.58 10.74 -10.90
C PHE A 193 4.43 10.62 -9.91
N ILE A 194 4.58 11.27 -8.74
CA ILE A 194 3.51 11.40 -7.76
C ILE A 194 3.26 12.88 -7.50
N LEU A 195 1.99 13.29 -7.63
CA LEU A 195 1.48 14.58 -7.17
C LEU A 195 0.76 14.39 -5.83
N ASP A 196 1.26 15.03 -4.78
CA ASP A 196 0.56 15.16 -3.50
C ASP A 196 -0.45 16.29 -3.59
N THR A 197 -1.74 15.94 -3.52
CA THR A 197 -2.85 16.84 -3.83
C THR A 197 -3.79 17.00 -2.65
N ARG A 198 -4.24 18.22 -2.37
CA ARG A 198 -5.28 18.51 -1.38
C ARG A 198 -6.52 19.09 -2.04
N PHE A 199 -7.67 18.72 -1.48
CA PHE A 199 -8.98 19.29 -1.81
C PHE A 199 -9.62 19.75 -0.50
N SER A 200 -10.36 20.86 -0.54
CA SER A 200 -11.09 21.35 0.64
C SER A 200 -12.21 20.39 1.09
N TYR A 201 -12.69 19.56 0.16
CA TYR A 201 -13.68 18.53 0.40
C TYR A 201 -13.41 17.35 -0.54
N ILE A 202 -13.41 16.14 0.00
CA ILE A 202 -13.29 14.90 -0.77
C ILE A 202 -14.69 14.31 -0.86
N ASP A 203 -15.33 14.52 -2.01
CA ASP A 203 -16.62 13.91 -2.29
C ASP A 203 -16.44 12.47 -2.80
N PRO A 204 -17.47 11.60 -2.68
CA PRO A 204 -17.36 10.20 -3.09
C PRO A 204 -17.03 9.96 -4.57
N SER A 205 -17.29 10.93 -5.46
CA SER A 205 -16.97 10.81 -6.89
C SER A 205 -15.54 11.23 -7.22
N LEU A 206 -14.80 11.83 -6.28
CA LEU A 206 -13.47 12.39 -6.53
C LEU A 206 -12.47 11.33 -7.02
N GLU A 207 -12.52 10.11 -6.49
CA GLU A 207 -11.66 9.01 -6.95
C GLU A 207 -11.87 8.73 -8.45
N GLU A 208 -13.12 8.60 -8.88
CA GLU A 208 -13.48 8.33 -10.28
C GLU A 208 -13.14 9.52 -11.18
N ASN A 209 -13.39 10.75 -10.71
CA ASN A 209 -13.06 11.97 -11.44
C ASN A 209 -11.54 12.13 -11.65
N LEU A 210 -10.73 11.85 -10.63
CA LEU A 210 -9.26 11.83 -10.75
C LEU A 210 -8.83 10.75 -11.75
N LYS A 211 -9.40 9.55 -11.66
CA LYS A 211 -9.08 8.43 -12.54
C LYS A 211 -9.41 8.72 -14.01
N ALA A 212 -10.43 9.53 -14.28
CA ALA A 212 -10.85 9.89 -15.63
C ALA A 212 -9.88 10.86 -16.34
N ILE A 213 -9.00 11.55 -15.61
CA ILE A 213 -8.03 12.47 -16.22
C ILE A 213 -6.99 11.68 -17.03
N THR A 214 -6.85 12.01 -18.32
CA THR A 214 -5.81 11.40 -19.16
C THR A 214 -4.42 11.75 -18.62
N GLY A 215 -3.64 10.73 -18.28
CA GLY A 215 -2.32 10.87 -17.67
C GLY A 215 -2.29 10.55 -16.18
N VAL A 216 -3.44 10.49 -15.50
CA VAL A 216 -3.54 9.86 -14.18
C VAL A 216 -3.50 8.35 -14.34
N ILE A 217 -2.57 7.71 -13.66
CA ILE A 217 -2.43 6.26 -13.62
C ILE A 217 -3.30 5.72 -12.50
N GLU A 218 -3.20 6.29 -11.30
CA GLU A 218 -4.03 5.93 -10.16
C GLU A 218 -3.99 7.01 -9.08
N SER A 219 -4.98 7.04 -8.19
CA SER A 219 -4.97 7.86 -6.99
C SER A 219 -4.90 7.02 -5.72
N GLY A 220 -4.46 7.64 -4.64
CA GLY A 220 -4.43 7.08 -3.30
C GLY A 220 -5.79 7.08 -2.60
N LEU A 221 -6.88 7.49 -3.26
CA LEU A 221 -8.23 7.35 -2.73
C LEU A 221 -8.74 5.93 -2.93
N PHE A 222 -9.41 5.38 -1.92
CA PHE A 222 -10.09 4.09 -1.96
C PHE A 222 -11.47 4.27 -1.33
N ILE A 223 -12.46 4.65 -2.14
CA ILE A 223 -13.81 5.00 -1.73
C ILE A 223 -14.78 3.89 -2.13
N GLY A 224 -15.58 3.39 -1.18
CA GLY A 224 -16.58 2.35 -1.44
C GLY A 224 -15.98 0.96 -1.73
N TYR A 225 -14.76 0.69 -1.28
CA TYR A 225 -14.13 -0.62 -1.38
C TYR A 225 -14.60 -1.53 -0.24
N ASP A 226 -14.87 -2.80 -0.55
CA ASP A 226 -15.23 -3.82 0.46
C ASP A 226 -13.97 -4.26 1.22
N VAL A 227 -13.71 -3.58 2.34
CA VAL A 227 -12.55 -3.81 3.21
C VAL A 227 -12.96 -3.94 4.68
N GLU A 228 -12.25 -4.79 5.40
CA GLU A 228 -12.36 -4.91 6.86
C GLU A 228 -11.22 -4.13 7.53
N ILE A 229 -11.57 -3.17 8.39
CA ILE A 229 -10.58 -2.37 9.11
C ILE A 229 -10.23 -3.08 10.43
N VAL A 230 -8.96 -3.42 10.61
CA VAL A 230 -8.42 -4.02 11.83
C VAL A 230 -7.51 -2.98 12.51
N VAL A 231 -7.88 -2.59 13.73
CA VAL A 231 -7.22 -1.52 14.48
C VAL A 231 -6.48 -2.09 15.67
N ALA A 232 -5.23 -1.71 15.85
CA ALA A 232 -4.46 -2.00 17.05
C ALA A 232 -5.16 -1.37 18.27
N LYS A 233 -5.66 -2.19 19.20
CA LYS A 233 -6.26 -1.74 20.45
C LYS A 233 -5.23 -1.64 21.57
#